data_AF-A0AAN6MBU4-F1
#
_entry.id   AF-A0AAN6MBU4-F1
#
_cell.length_a   1.000
_cell.length_b   1.000
_cell.length_c   1.000
_cell.angle_alpha   90.00
_cell.angle_beta   90.00
_cell.angle_gamma   90.00
#
_symmetry.space_group_name_H-M   'P 1'
#
loop_
_entity.id
_entity.type
_entity.pdbx_description
1 polymer ?
#
loop_
_entity_poly.entity_id
_entity_poly.type
_entity_poly.pdbx_seq_one_letter_code
_entity_poly.pdbx_strand_id
1 'polypeptide(L)'
;MATPSGDKLGRLSSSSRDGRLPLIHGLAAEVVAQILACLDSSSLSSALLAHPLFRVTFQVYQQRILKESLLNLIPPKLLALAFATHDAATIDYSDWNMIKRLLEQLTEVQGGSNPRPLSWPLTRRTVAAIERVHLMVQYFTSDFVQQAIPRLNRIFETTRPETYISQYEELRILRAFYRFQLYCNIFGRKTVDAAKQAPPTIRGWPRQPWPGKSPEDVQCELELFFWPWPPWANEQLACVFEYLETNISVYFNDVASHDIEWGRRQVDWVEPTVAIPHRQFLVSWFMCPEFSCTTLSPSSGKC
;
A
#
# COMPACT_ATOMS: atom_id res chain seq x y z
N MET A 1 76.80 36.35 14.24
CA MET A 1 76.11 37.44 13.54
C MET A 1 74.84 36.89 12.90
N ALA A 2 73.70 37.52 13.25
CA ALA A 2 72.38 37.50 12.62
C ALA A 2 71.54 36.20 12.56
N THR A 3 70.51 36.16 13.42
CA THR A 3 69.14 35.65 13.14
C THR A 3 68.41 36.66 12.21
N PRO A 4 67.21 36.38 11.61
CA PRO A 4 65.92 36.31 12.35
C PRO A 4 64.81 35.37 11.79
N SER A 5 63.83 35.11 12.66
CA SER A 5 62.34 35.09 12.50
C SER A 5 61.66 34.56 11.22
N GLY A 6 60.51 33.88 11.28
CA GLY A 6 59.62 33.69 12.42
C GLY A 6 58.33 32.94 12.10
N ASP A 7 57.70 32.51 13.19
CA ASP A 7 56.37 31.94 13.32
C ASP A 7 55.26 32.77 12.69
N LYS A 8 54.32 32.09 12.02
CA LYS A 8 52.91 32.50 11.95
C LYS A 8 52.00 31.30 12.18
N LEU A 9 51.88 30.89 13.45
CA LEU A 9 50.63 30.35 13.96
C LEU A 9 49.58 31.46 13.92
N GLY A 10 48.69 31.40 12.94
CA GLY A 10 47.48 32.20 12.90
C GLY A 10 46.52 31.75 13.99
N ARG A 11 46.53 32.45 15.13
CA ARG A 11 45.42 32.48 16.09
C ARG A 11 44.16 32.97 15.38
N LEU A 12 43.11 32.15 15.42
CA LEU A 12 41.75 32.65 15.54
C LEU A 12 41.20 32.09 16.85
N SER A 13 41.23 32.93 17.88
CA SER A 13 40.44 32.72 19.08
C SER A 13 39.69 34.00 19.44
N SER A 14 38.55 33.77 20.08
CA SER A 14 37.49 34.68 20.53
C SER A 14 36.52 35.10 19.42
N SER A 15 35.20 35.01 19.59
CA SER A 15 34.44 35.13 20.83
C SER A 15 33.07 34.44 20.72
N SER A 16 32.77 33.68 21.77
CA SER A 16 31.52 33.04 22.14
C SER A 16 30.25 33.89 21.94
N ARG A 17 29.22 33.31 21.31
CA ARG A 17 27.79 33.56 21.58
C ARG A 17 26.99 32.25 21.42
N ASP A 18 26.48 31.74 22.54
CA ASP A 18 25.43 30.70 22.68
C ASP A 18 25.67 29.29 22.09
N GLY A 19 26.61 28.56 22.71
CA GLY A 19 26.23 27.68 23.82
C GLY A 19 25.29 26.48 23.61
N ARG A 20 24.87 26.14 22.40
CA ARG A 20 24.39 24.77 22.09
C ARG A 20 24.90 24.37 20.70
N LEU A 21 26.03 23.66 20.65
CA LEU A 21 26.25 22.77 19.52
C LEU A 21 24.99 21.92 19.37
N PRO A 22 24.40 21.76 18.16
CA PRO A 22 23.25 20.91 17.98
C PRO A 22 23.55 19.56 18.63
N LEU A 23 22.67 19.09 19.55
CA LEU A 23 22.85 17.85 20.32
C LEU A 23 23.28 16.66 19.43
N ILE A 24 22.87 16.72 18.16
CA ILE A 24 23.10 15.74 17.08
C ILE A 24 24.59 15.49 16.79
N HIS A 25 25.49 16.47 16.96
CA HIS A 25 26.91 16.28 16.65
C HIS A 25 27.68 15.45 17.69
N GLY A 26 27.12 15.28 18.90
CA GLY A 26 27.71 14.46 19.97
C GLY A 26 27.13 13.05 20.08
N LEU A 27 26.17 12.70 19.22
CA LEU A 27 25.47 11.41 19.25
C LEU A 27 26.23 10.34 18.46
N ALA A 28 26.29 9.12 19.01
CA ALA A 28 26.83 7.96 18.30
C ALA A 28 25.98 7.63 17.05
N ALA A 29 26.63 7.10 16.01
CA ALA A 29 25.97 6.83 14.73
C ALA A 29 24.78 5.85 14.87
N GLU A 30 24.85 4.93 15.82
CA GLU A 30 23.79 3.97 16.15
C GLU A 30 22.54 4.67 16.70
N VAL A 31 22.72 5.67 17.56
CA VAL A 31 21.59 6.43 18.13
C VAL A 31 20.95 7.29 17.05
N VAL A 32 21.77 7.90 16.19
CA VAL A 32 21.27 8.62 15.01
C VAL A 32 20.49 7.69 14.08
N ALA A 33 20.97 6.46 13.85
CA ALA A 33 20.25 5.48 13.05
C ALA A 33 18.91 5.07 13.69
N GLN A 34 18.84 4.93 15.02
CA GLN A 34 17.58 4.67 15.73
C GLN A 34 16.59 5.83 15.60
N ILE A 35 17.06 7.08 15.71
CA ILE A 35 16.22 8.27 15.51
C ILE A 35 15.65 8.26 14.09
N LEU A 36 16.48 7.99 13.07
CA LEU A 36 16.04 7.90 11.68
C LEU A 36 15.04 6.75 11.45
N ALA A 37 15.13 5.66 12.22
CA ALA A 37 14.20 4.54 12.13
C ALA A 37 12.81 4.82 12.72
N CYS A 38 12.67 5.87 13.53
CA CYS A 38 11.37 6.29 14.08
C CYS A 38 10.61 7.25 13.14
N LEU A 39 11.21 7.66 12.02
CA LEU A 39 10.60 8.57 11.07
C LEU A 39 9.76 7.83 10.02
N ASP A 40 8.66 8.45 9.61
CA ASP A 40 7.89 8.08 8.42
C ASP A 40 8.69 8.36 7.14
N SER A 41 8.28 7.80 6.00
CA SER A 41 9.05 7.98 4.75
C SER A 41 9.20 9.45 4.33
N SER A 42 8.23 10.30 4.63
CA SER A 42 8.27 11.72 4.28
C SER A 42 9.25 12.48 5.19
N SER A 43 9.17 12.31 6.51
CA SER A 43 10.11 12.95 7.45
C SER A 43 11.52 12.41 7.31
N LEU A 44 11.69 11.13 6.99
CA LEU A 44 13.01 10.56 6.68
C LEU A 44 13.64 11.28 5.48
N SER A 45 12.85 11.54 4.44
CA SER A 45 13.32 12.27 3.26
C SER A 45 13.80 13.68 3.62
N SER A 46 13.03 14.39 4.43
CA SER A 46 13.36 15.73 4.93
C SER A 46 14.61 15.73 5.82
N ALA A 47 14.73 14.75 6.73
CA ALA A 47 15.89 14.60 7.60
C ALA A 47 17.18 14.37 6.82
N LEU A 48 17.15 13.52 5.79
CA LEU A 48 18.32 13.24 4.94
C LEU A 48 18.80 14.48 4.17
N LEU A 49 17.90 15.41 3.84
CA LEU A 49 18.23 16.68 3.20
C LEU A 49 18.70 17.74 4.21
N ALA A 50 18.23 17.66 5.45
CA ALA A 50 18.51 18.64 6.48
C ALA A 50 19.96 18.60 6.98
N HIS A 51 20.59 17.40 7.07
CA HIS A 51 21.91 17.30 7.68
C HIS A 51 22.82 16.20 7.08
N PRO A 52 24.13 16.47 6.83
CA PRO A 52 25.07 15.48 6.31
C PRO A 52 25.24 14.24 7.20
N LEU A 53 25.23 14.40 8.52
CA LEU A 53 25.32 13.25 9.45
C LEU A 53 24.18 12.25 9.21
N PHE A 54 22.94 12.72 9.04
CA PHE A 54 21.81 11.83 8.76
C PHE A 54 22.00 11.10 7.43
N ARG A 55 22.49 11.79 6.40
CA ARG A 55 22.78 11.18 5.10
C ARG A 55 23.87 10.11 5.18
N VAL A 56 24.98 10.39 5.88
CA VAL A 56 26.11 9.45 6.04
C VAL A 56 25.68 8.25 6.87
N THR A 57 25.05 8.48 8.02
CA THR A 57 24.53 7.39 8.87
C THR A 57 23.51 6.54 8.10
N PHE A 58 22.63 7.16 7.32
CA PHE A 58 21.68 6.44 6.50
C PHE A 58 22.34 5.56 5.44
N GLN A 59 23.40 6.03 4.79
CA GLN A 59 24.14 5.22 3.80
C GLN A 59 24.76 3.97 4.44
N VAL A 60 25.26 4.08 5.68
CA VAL A 60 25.88 2.96 6.40
C VAL A 60 24.82 1.97 6.93
N TYR A 61 23.73 2.47 7.50
CA TYR A 61 22.72 1.65 8.19
C TYR A 61 21.40 1.51 7.41
N GLN A 62 21.39 1.74 6.09
CA GLN A 62 20.19 1.85 5.27
C GLN A 62 19.17 0.72 5.51
N GLN A 63 19.61 -0.54 5.40
CA GLN A 63 18.70 -1.69 5.52
C GLN A 63 18.12 -1.83 6.92
N ARG A 64 18.89 -1.49 7.96
CA ARG A 64 18.42 -1.51 9.34
C ARG A 64 17.38 -0.41 9.55
N ILE A 65 17.68 0.82 9.15
CA ILE A 65 16.77 1.97 9.31
C ILE A 65 15.43 1.71 8.61
N LEU A 66 15.47 1.25 7.35
CA LEU A 66 14.28 0.98 6.57
C LEU A 66 13.46 -0.19 7.13
N LYS A 67 14.11 -1.25 7.60
CA LYS A 67 13.43 -2.40 8.22
C LYS A 67 12.76 -2.01 9.54
N GLU A 68 13.48 -1.30 10.41
CA GLU A 68 12.96 -0.88 11.72
C GLU A 68 11.82 0.15 11.56
N SER A 69 11.92 1.06 10.59
CA SER A 69 10.83 1.98 10.24
C SER A 69 9.54 1.23 9.87
N LEU A 70 9.63 0.18 9.05
CA LEU A 70 8.46 -0.67 8.75
C LEU A 70 7.94 -1.46 9.95
N LEU A 71 8.82 -1.96 10.81
CA LEU A 71 8.44 -2.71 12.02
C LEU A 71 7.75 -1.83 13.06
N ASN A 72 8.10 -0.54 13.12
CA ASN A 72 7.45 0.45 13.98
C ASN A 72 6.04 0.79 13.50
N LEU A 73 5.81 0.74 12.19
CA LEU A 73 4.52 1.06 11.59
C LEU A 73 3.58 -0.15 11.51
N ILE A 74 4.08 -1.30 11.04
CA ILE A 74 3.27 -2.46 10.68
C ILE A 74 3.48 -3.57 11.71
N PRO A 75 2.41 -4.13 12.31
CA PRO A 75 2.51 -5.28 13.17
C PRO A 75 3.28 -6.43 12.50
N PRO A 76 4.23 -7.11 13.18
CA PRO A 76 5.07 -8.14 12.57
C PRO A 76 4.27 -9.28 11.90
N LYS A 77 3.09 -9.59 12.44
CA LYS A 77 2.17 -10.61 11.91
C LYS A 77 1.54 -10.23 10.56
N LEU A 78 1.65 -8.97 10.13
CA LEU A 78 1.12 -8.44 8.88
C LEU A 78 2.21 -8.14 7.85
N LEU A 79 3.49 -8.11 8.26
CA LEU A 79 4.59 -7.73 7.36
C LEU A 79 4.67 -8.61 6.12
N ALA A 80 4.46 -9.92 6.25
CA ALA A 80 4.48 -10.83 5.11
C ALA A 80 3.40 -10.49 4.07
N LEU A 81 2.20 -10.15 4.53
CA LEU A 81 1.11 -9.69 3.66
C LEU A 81 1.41 -8.33 3.06
N ALA A 82 1.98 -7.40 3.83
CA ALA A 82 2.36 -6.08 3.34
C ALA A 82 3.41 -6.16 2.22
N PHE A 83 4.44 -7.00 2.40
CA PHE A 83 5.44 -7.27 1.37
C PHE A 83 4.84 -7.97 0.16
N ALA A 84 4.05 -9.03 0.34
CA ALA A 84 3.42 -9.72 -0.77
C ALA A 84 2.49 -8.81 -1.56
N THR A 85 1.78 -7.90 -0.89
CA THR A 85 0.92 -6.90 -1.53
C THR A 85 1.74 -5.95 -2.41
N HIS A 86 2.89 -5.48 -1.91
CA HIS A 86 3.81 -4.66 -2.69
C HIS A 86 4.44 -5.44 -3.85
N ASP A 87 4.94 -6.65 -3.59
CA ASP A 87 5.58 -7.50 -4.59
C ASP A 87 4.60 -7.81 -5.73
N ALA A 88 3.36 -8.20 -5.40
CA ALA A 88 2.28 -8.38 -6.38
C ALA A 88 1.97 -7.08 -7.14
N ALA A 89 2.19 -5.92 -6.53
CA ALA A 89 2.03 -4.64 -7.22
C ALA A 89 3.18 -4.32 -8.19
N THR A 90 4.31 -5.00 -8.09
CA THR A 90 5.49 -4.77 -8.95
C THR A 90 5.67 -5.84 -10.02
N ILE A 91 5.14 -7.05 -9.80
CA ILE A 91 5.18 -8.16 -10.74
C ILE A 91 4.29 -7.87 -11.94
N ASP A 92 4.73 -8.29 -13.13
CA ASP A 92 3.88 -8.33 -14.32
C ASP A 92 2.78 -9.38 -14.12
N TYR A 93 1.51 -8.97 -14.22
CA TYR A 93 0.37 -9.86 -14.04
C TYR A 93 0.31 -10.99 -15.09
N SER A 94 1.11 -10.91 -16.14
CA SER A 94 1.27 -11.96 -17.16
C SER A 94 2.23 -13.08 -16.72
N ASP A 95 3.11 -12.84 -15.74
CA ASP A 95 4.05 -13.85 -15.23
C ASP A 95 3.42 -14.67 -14.09
N TRP A 96 2.65 -15.67 -14.50
CA TRP A 96 1.98 -16.61 -13.61
C TRP A 96 2.94 -17.41 -12.71
N ASN A 97 4.17 -17.66 -13.14
CA ASN A 97 5.15 -18.37 -12.33
C ASN A 97 5.67 -17.51 -11.17
N MET A 98 5.81 -16.20 -11.38
CA MET A 98 6.12 -15.26 -10.29
C MET A 98 4.95 -15.13 -9.31
N ILE A 99 3.71 -15.00 -9.80
CA ILE A 99 2.52 -14.92 -8.95
C ILE A 99 2.37 -16.17 -8.09
N LYS A 100 2.50 -17.36 -8.71
CA LYS A 100 2.40 -18.64 -7.99
C LYS A 100 3.46 -18.75 -6.90
N ARG A 101 4.73 -18.45 -7.21
CA ARG A 101 5.82 -18.43 -6.22
C ARG A 101 5.56 -17.46 -5.07
N LEU A 102 5.03 -16.28 -5.37
CA LEU A 102 4.69 -15.29 -4.34
C LEU A 102 3.58 -15.82 -3.40
N LEU A 103 2.53 -16.43 -3.95
CA LEU A 103 1.44 -17.00 -3.16
C LEU A 103 1.91 -18.21 -2.33
N GLU A 104 2.73 -19.09 -2.91
CA GLU A 104 3.35 -20.22 -2.22
C GLU A 104 4.20 -19.73 -1.04
N GLN A 105 5.08 -18.75 -1.25
CA GLN A 105 5.86 -18.13 -0.17
C GLN A 105 4.97 -17.57 0.94
N LEU A 106 3.85 -16.93 0.59
CA LEU A 106 2.90 -16.38 1.57
C LEU A 106 2.24 -17.46 2.42
N THR A 107 1.94 -18.62 1.83
CA THR A 107 1.40 -19.79 2.55
C THR A 107 2.45 -20.45 3.44
N GLU A 108 3.70 -20.54 2.98
CA GLU A 108 4.82 -21.06 3.77
C GLU A 108 5.15 -20.18 4.98
N VAL A 109 5.08 -18.85 4.84
CA VAL A 109 5.29 -17.92 5.96
C VAL A 109 4.26 -18.16 7.07
N GLN A 110 3.02 -18.46 6.71
CA GLN A 110 1.97 -18.77 7.68
C GLN A 110 2.22 -20.11 8.38
N GLY A 111 2.91 -21.04 7.72
CA GLY A 111 3.38 -22.30 8.28
C GLY A 111 4.63 -22.19 9.18
N GLY A 112 5.19 -21.00 9.37
CA GLY A 112 6.34 -20.76 10.25
C GLY A 112 7.71 -20.69 9.55
N SER A 113 7.75 -20.80 8.22
CA SER A 113 8.96 -20.51 7.45
C SER A 113 9.22 -18.99 7.38
N ASN A 114 10.47 -18.58 7.20
CA ASN A 114 10.83 -17.16 7.05
C ASN A 114 11.44 -16.87 5.67
N PRO A 115 10.70 -17.12 4.57
CA PRO A 115 11.19 -16.82 3.23
C PRO A 115 11.41 -15.31 3.07
N ARG A 116 12.47 -14.97 2.35
CA ARG A 116 12.85 -13.58 2.10
C ARG A 116 11.90 -12.98 1.04
N PRO A 117 11.31 -11.80 1.29
CA PRO A 117 10.47 -11.12 0.30
C PRO A 117 11.22 -10.80 -1.01
N LEU A 118 10.51 -10.72 -2.14
CA LEU A 118 11.09 -10.31 -3.42
C LEU A 118 11.54 -8.85 -3.39
N SER A 119 10.83 -8.02 -2.61
CA SER A 119 11.17 -6.63 -2.27
C SER A 119 12.56 -6.41 -1.67
N TRP A 120 13.30 -7.46 -1.29
CA TRP A 120 14.59 -7.32 -0.63
C TRP A 120 15.74 -7.23 -1.64
N PRO A 121 16.69 -6.29 -1.51
CA PRO A 121 16.89 -5.31 -0.43
C PRO A 121 15.94 -4.12 -0.45
N LEU A 122 15.56 -3.64 0.74
CA LEU A 122 14.61 -2.55 0.89
C LEU A 122 15.18 -1.26 0.32
N THR A 123 14.36 -0.60 -0.49
CA THR A 123 14.60 0.77 -0.96
C THR A 123 13.63 1.73 -0.27
N ARG A 124 13.99 3.03 -0.25
CA ARG A 124 13.08 4.07 0.27
C ARG A 124 11.74 4.08 -0.46
N ARG A 125 11.75 3.81 -1.77
CA ARG A 125 10.52 3.75 -2.59
C ARG A 125 9.65 2.56 -2.19
N THR A 126 10.26 1.40 -1.96
CA THR A 126 9.59 0.20 -1.45
C THR A 126 8.92 0.47 -0.10
N VAL A 127 9.65 1.07 0.86
CA VAL A 127 9.11 1.43 2.18
C VAL A 127 7.95 2.41 2.06
N ALA A 128 8.11 3.49 1.30
CA ALA A 128 7.05 4.49 1.11
C ALA A 128 5.79 3.91 0.46
N ALA A 129 5.95 2.99 -0.50
CA ALA A 129 4.83 2.31 -1.14
C ALA A 129 4.09 1.38 -0.17
N ILE A 130 4.83 0.60 0.63
CA ILE A 130 4.25 -0.27 1.67
C ILE A 130 3.53 0.56 2.73
N GLU A 131 4.15 1.66 3.19
CA GLU A 131 3.57 2.59 4.15
C GLU A 131 2.27 3.20 3.63
N ARG A 132 2.23 3.68 2.38
CA ARG A 132 1.02 4.24 1.77
C ARG A 132 -0.14 3.24 1.79
N VAL A 133 0.12 1.98 1.42
CA VAL A 133 -0.90 0.91 1.46
C VAL A 133 -1.32 0.65 2.91
N HIS A 134 -0.39 0.60 3.86
CA HIS A 134 -0.72 0.38 5.27
C HIS A 134 -1.63 1.48 5.84
N LEU A 135 -1.32 2.75 5.56
CA LEU A 135 -2.12 3.89 6.00
C LEU A 135 -3.55 3.82 5.44
N MET A 136 -3.72 3.40 4.17
CA MET A 136 -5.04 3.17 3.59
C MET A 136 -5.78 2.03 4.29
N VAL A 137 -5.10 0.91 4.51
CA VAL A 137 -5.67 -0.25 5.22
C VAL A 137 -6.09 0.13 6.64
N GLN A 138 -5.31 0.94 7.35
CA GLN A 138 -5.66 1.46 8.69
C GLN A 138 -6.89 2.37 8.64
N TYR A 139 -6.94 3.30 7.68
CA TYR A 139 -8.09 4.18 7.49
C TYR A 139 -9.38 3.38 7.28
N PHE A 140 -9.38 2.44 6.33
CA PHE A 140 -10.56 1.64 6.05
C PHE A 140 -10.92 0.68 7.18
N THR A 141 -9.94 0.20 7.95
CA THR A 141 -10.19 -0.59 9.15
C THR A 141 -10.93 0.23 10.20
N SER A 142 -10.51 1.47 10.44
CA SER A 142 -11.18 2.35 11.40
C SER A 142 -12.61 2.66 10.97
N ASP A 143 -12.80 3.02 9.69
CA ASP A 143 -14.13 3.31 9.12
C ASP A 143 -15.04 2.06 9.14
N PHE A 144 -14.51 0.89 8.77
CA PHE A 144 -15.23 -0.39 8.84
C PHE A 144 -15.73 -0.67 10.27
N VAL A 145 -14.87 -0.48 11.26
CA VAL A 145 -15.18 -0.72 12.68
C VAL A 145 -16.26 0.26 13.17
N GLN A 146 -16.13 1.54 12.84
CA GLN A 146 -17.11 2.58 13.20
C GLN A 146 -18.50 2.29 12.61
N GLN A 147 -18.57 1.71 11.41
CA GLN A 147 -19.84 1.35 10.78
C GLN A 147 -20.39 0.00 11.27
N ALA A 148 -19.51 -0.97 11.58
CA ALA A 148 -19.90 -2.32 11.95
C ALA A 148 -20.37 -2.44 13.42
N ILE A 149 -19.69 -1.79 14.38
CA ILE A 149 -20.03 -1.92 15.80
C ILE A 149 -21.47 -1.49 16.10
N PRO A 150 -21.97 -0.33 15.63
CA PRO A 150 -23.35 0.07 15.88
C PRO A 150 -24.37 -0.91 15.31
N ARG A 151 -24.08 -1.51 14.14
CA ARG A 151 -24.94 -2.53 13.53
C ARG A 151 -24.95 -3.82 14.35
N LEU A 152 -23.78 -4.27 14.81
CA LEU A 152 -23.66 -5.45 15.69
C LEU A 152 -24.41 -5.24 17.01
N ASN A 153 -24.26 -4.06 17.63
CA ASN A 153 -24.96 -3.72 18.86
C ASN A 153 -26.49 -3.77 18.68
N ARG A 154 -27.01 -3.29 17.54
CA ARG A 154 -28.43 -3.36 17.21
C ARG A 154 -28.92 -4.79 16.98
N ILE A 155 -28.14 -5.63 16.30
CA ILE A 155 -28.53 -7.02 15.97
C ILE A 155 -28.53 -7.91 17.20
N PHE A 156 -27.50 -7.79 18.04
CA PHE A 156 -27.29 -8.66 19.20
C PHE A 156 -27.78 -8.06 20.52
N GLU A 157 -28.41 -6.88 20.47
CA GLU A 157 -28.88 -6.14 21.65
C GLU A 157 -27.77 -5.96 22.70
N THR A 158 -26.54 -5.69 22.24
CA THR A 158 -25.37 -5.54 23.10
C THR A 158 -24.98 -4.08 23.29
N THR A 159 -24.41 -3.76 24.45
CA THR A 159 -23.89 -2.43 24.80
C THR A 159 -22.36 -2.39 24.67
N ARG A 160 -21.80 -2.85 23.54
CA ARG A 160 -20.36 -2.67 23.33
C ARG A 160 -20.06 -1.18 23.11
N PRO A 161 -18.96 -0.64 23.70
CA PRO A 161 -18.52 0.70 23.36
C PRO A 161 -18.27 0.80 21.86
N GLU A 162 -18.69 1.91 21.24
CA GLU A 162 -18.68 2.11 19.78
C GLU A 162 -17.29 2.01 19.14
N THR A 163 -16.22 2.01 19.93
CA THR A 163 -14.82 1.98 19.49
C THR A 163 -14.01 0.80 20.02
N TYR A 164 -14.60 -0.08 20.85
CA TYR A 164 -13.84 -1.15 21.48
C TYR A 164 -13.74 -2.38 20.56
N ILE A 165 -12.59 -2.54 19.93
CA ILE A 165 -12.16 -3.78 19.27
C ILE A 165 -10.97 -4.37 20.00
N SER A 166 -10.90 -5.70 20.07
CA SER A 166 -9.69 -6.37 20.53
C SER A 166 -8.59 -6.29 19.49
N GLN A 167 -7.32 -6.34 19.92
CA GLN A 167 -6.16 -6.40 19.02
C GLN A 167 -6.25 -7.58 18.03
N TYR A 168 -6.92 -8.68 18.43
CA TYR A 168 -7.12 -9.83 17.55
C TYR A 168 -8.15 -9.56 16.45
N GLU A 169 -9.23 -8.83 16.76
CA GLU A 169 -10.24 -8.42 15.77
C GLU A 169 -9.64 -7.39 14.81
N GLU A 170 -8.91 -6.40 15.32
CA GLU A 170 -8.20 -5.42 14.50
C GLU A 170 -7.25 -6.11 13.52
N LEU A 171 -6.41 -7.03 14.00
CA LEU A 171 -5.51 -7.80 13.13
C LEU A 171 -6.26 -8.65 12.10
N ARG A 172 -7.45 -9.19 12.41
CA ARG A 172 -8.26 -9.95 11.44
C ARG A 172 -8.76 -9.03 10.33
N ILE A 173 -9.27 -7.85 10.68
CA ILE A 173 -9.78 -6.87 9.71
C ILE A 173 -8.63 -6.35 8.83
N LEU A 174 -7.50 -5.96 9.43
CA LEU A 174 -6.31 -5.55 8.69
C LEU A 174 -5.85 -6.62 7.69
N ARG A 175 -5.81 -7.91 8.09
CA ARG A 175 -5.48 -9.02 7.17
C ARG A 175 -6.47 -9.13 6.02
N ALA A 176 -7.76 -8.96 6.27
CA ALA A 176 -8.78 -9.03 5.23
C ALA A 176 -8.59 -7.93 4.19
N PHE A 177 -8.33 -6.69 4.62
CA PHE A 177 -7.99 -5.58 3.72
C PHE A 177 -6.69 -5.80 2.94
N TYR A 178 -5.63 -6.31 3.58
CA TYR A 178 -4.39 -6.67 2.87
C TYR A 178 -4.62 -7.76 1.81
N ARG A 179 -5.39 -8.80 2.15
CA ARG A 179 -5.73 -9.87 1.20
C ARG A 179 -6.59 -9.35 0.07
N PHE A 180 -7.50 -8.43 0.35
CA PHE A 180 -8.28 -7.75 -0.67
C PHE A 180 -7.37 -6.95 -1.62
N GLN A 181 -6.45 -6.15 -1.11
CA GLN A 181 -5.50 -5.42 -1.96
C GLN A 181 -4.60 -6.37 -2.77
N LEU A 182 -4.12 -7.46 -2.15
CA LEU A 182 -3.34 -8.48 -2.84
C LEU A 182 -4.12 -9.10 -4.00
N TYR A 183 -5.38 -9.46 -3.77
CA TYR A 183 -6.27 -9.97 -4.82
C TYR A 183 -6.41 -8.95 -5.96
N CYS A 184 -6.64 -7.67 -5.65
CA CYS A 184 -6.75 -6.61 -6.64
C CYS A 184 -5.47 -6.43 -7.45
N ASN A 185 -4.29 -6.53 -6.80
CA ASN A 185 -3.01 -6.43 -7.48
C ASN A 185 -2.75 -7.59 -8.44
N ILE A 186 -3.18 -8.81 -8.10
CA ILE A 186 -2.96 -9.99 -8.94
C ILE A 186 -3.99 -10.09 -10.06
N PHE A 187 -5.28 -10.07 -9.72
CA PHE A 187 -6.37 -10.39 -10.64
C PHE A 187 -7.12 -9.15 -11.13
N GLY A 188 -7.14 -8.08 -10.32
CA GLY A 188 -7.83 -6.83 -10.67
C GLY A 188 -7.11 -6.00 -11.75
N ARG A 189 -5.81 -6.21 -11.98
CA ARG A 189 -5.07 -5.45 -13.02
C ARG A 189 -5.41 -5.90 -14.44
N LYS A 190 -5.52 -7.21 -14.66
CA LYS A 190 -5.89 -7.79 -15.96
C LYS A 190 -7.23 -7.24 -16.43
N THR A 191 -8.20 -7.14 -15.53
CA THR A 191 -9.53 -6.57 -15.84
C THR A 191 -9.42 -5.08 -16.14
N VAL A 192 -8.60 -4.34 -15.39
CA VAL A 192 -8.38 -2.90 -15.59
C VAL A 192 -7.72 -2.58 -16.93
N ASP A 193 -6.65 -3.30 -17.29
CA ASP A 193 -5.91 -3.00 -18.51
C ASP A 193 -6.64 -3.48 -19.76
N ALA A 194 -7.40 -4.58 -19.68
CA ALA A 194 -8.34 -4.97 -20.73
C ALA A 194 -9.39 -3.86 -20.99
N ALA A 195 -9.85 -3.17 -19.93
CA ALA A 195 -10.77 -2.05 -20.06
C ALA A 195 -10.17 -0.86 -20.81
N LYS A 196 -8.91 -0.51 -20.49
CA LYS A 196 -8.19 0.61 -21.12
C LYS A 196 -7.89 0.36 -22.59
N GLN A 197 -7.60 -0.90 -22.96
CA GLN A 197 -7.23 -1.29 -24.31
C GLN A 197 -8.43 -1.49 -25.24
N ALA A 198 -9.65 -1.60 -24.68
CA ALA A 198 -10.85 -1.72 -25.50
C ALA A 198 -11.04 -0.47 -26.38
N PRO A 199 -11.31 -0.63 -27.69
CA PRO A 199 -11.39 0.50 -28.60
C PRO A 199 -12.48 1.47 -28.12
N PRO A 200 -12.19 2.79 -28.08
CA PRO A 200 -13.21 3.77 -27.76
C PRO A 200 -14.29 3.66 -28.82
N THR A 201 -15.48 3.20 -28.45
CA THR A 201 -16.62 3.32 -29.35
C THR A 201 -16.91 4.82 -29.55
N ILE A 202 -17.72 5.18 -30.55
CA ILE A 202 -18.09 6.56 -30.92
C ILE A 202 -18.64 7.41 -29.72
N ARG A 203 -18.80 6.81 -28.53
CA ARG A 203 -19.22 7.42 -27.26
C ARG A 203 -18.29 7.05 -26.08
N GLY A 204 -16.97 6.99 -26.30
CA GLY A 204 -15.94 7.07 -25.26
C GLY A 204 -15.68 5.84 -24.37
N TRP A 205 -16.55 4.83 -24.36
CA TRP A 205 -16.37 3.60 -23.55
C TRP A 205 -16.81 2.34 -24.32
N PRO A 206 -16.24 1.15 -24.03
CA PRO A 206 -16.62 -0.08 -24.71
C PRO A 206 -18.09 -0.43 -24.42
N ARG A 207 -18.87 -0.64 -25.49
CA ARG A 207 -20.30 -1.01 -25.46
C ARG A 207 -20.53 -2.51 -25.25
N GLN A 208 -19.45 -3.29 -25.25
CA GLN A 208 -19.50 -4.73 -25.02
C GLN A 208 -19.70 -4.97 -23.52
N PRO A 209 -20.53 -5.96 -23.10
CA PRO A 209 -20.42 -6.48 -21.74
C PRO A 209 -18.94 -6.79 -21.53
N TRP A 210 -18.38 -6.34 -20.42
CA TRP A 210 -16.98 -6.63 -20.14
C TRP A 210 -16.77 -8.12 -20.31
N PRO A 211 -15.63 -8.55 -20.87
CA PRO A 211 -15.40 -9.98 -21.04
C PRO A 211 -15.56 -10.60 -19.66
N GLY A 212 -16.66 -11.33 -19.48
CA GLY A 212 -16.86 -12.13 -18.28
C GLY A 212 -15.63 -13.00 -18.13
N LYS A 213 -15.15 -13.17 -16.90
CA LYS A 213 -14.00 -14.04 -16.66
C LYS A 213 -14.29 -15.38 -17.31
N SER A 214 -13.35 -15.90 -18.09
CA SER A 214 -13.49 -17.24 -18.66
C SER A 214 -13.64 -18.24 -17.50
N PRO A 215 -14.34 -19.37 -17.68
CA PRO A 215 -14.42 -20.40 -16.65
C PRO A 215 -13.03 -20.84 -16.16
N GLU A 216 -12.04 -20.85 -17.06
CA GLU A 216 -10.64 -21.15 -16.77
C GLU A 216 -9.97 -20.09 -15.88
N ASP A 217 -10.22 -18.80 -16.13
CA ASP A 217 -9.72 -17.70 -15.30
C ASP A 217 -10.33 -17.75 -13.88
N VAL A 218 -11.64 -18.04 -13.78
CA VAL A 218 -12.33 -18.19 -12.48
C VAL A 218 -11.78 -19.37 -11.71
N GLN A 219 -11.59 -20.52 -12.39
CA GLN A 219 -11.02 -21.70 -11.77
C GLN A 219 -9.62 -21.40 -11.24
N CYS A 220 -8.76 -20.79 -12.04
CA CYS A 220 -7.39 -20.40 -11.66
C CYS A 220 -7.36 -19.50 -10.41
N GLU A 221 -8.26 -18.52 -10.32
CA GLU A 221 -8.41 -17.67 -9.14
C GLU A 221 -8.77 -18.47 -7.89
N LEU A 222 -9.73 -19.41 -8.01
CA LEU A 222 -10.13 -20.29 -6.92
C LEU A 222 -8.94 -21.14 -6.44
N GLU A 223 -8.20 -21.76 -7.36
CA GLU A 223 -7.12 -22.68 -6.97
C GLU A 223 -5.93 -21.99 -6.35
N LEU A 224 -5.53 -20.85 -6.91
CA LEU A 224 -4.32 -20.15 -6.50
C LEU A 224 -4.55 -19.25 -5.29
N PHE A 225 -5.72 -18.61 -5.19
CA PHE A 225 -5.95 -17.57 -4.21
C PHE A 225 -6.94 -17.95 -3.11
N PHE A 226 -8.01 -18.67 -3.40
CA PHE A 226 -9.05 -18.96 -2.40
C PHE A 226 -8.84 -20.29 -1.68
N TRP A 227 -8.50 -21.37 -2.39
CA TRP A 227 -8.30 -22.71 -1.80
C TRP A 227 -7.17 -22.83 -0.80
N PRO A 228 -6.02 -22.13 -0.94
CA PRO A 228 -4.97 -22.20 0.07
C PRO A 228 -5.38 -21.60 1.42
N TRP A 229 -6.51 -20.87 1.46
CA TRP A 229 -6.99 -20.20 2.65
C TRP A 229 -8.23 -20.90 3.21
N PRO A 230 -8.38 -20.91 4.53
CA PRO A 230 -9.53 -21.53 5.16
C PRO A 230 -10.82 -20.74 4.89
N PRO A 231 -12.01 -21.40 4.93
CA PRO A 231 -13.28 -20.77 4.59
C PRO A 231 -13.56 -19.47 5.36
N TRP A 232 -13.31 -19.44 6.67
CA TRP A 232 -13.53 -18.24 7.50
C TRP A 232 -12.68 -17.04 7.07
N ALA A 233 -11.51 -17.28 6.49
CA ALA A 233 -10.67 -16.21 5.97
C ALA A 233 -11.27 -15.67 4.66
N ASN A 234 -11.84 -16.53 3.82
CA ASN A 234 -12.52 -16.12 2.60
C ASN A 234 -13.83 -15.36 2.90
N GLU A 235 -14.55 -15.75 3.94
CA GLU A 235 -15.70 -14.97 4.45
C GLU A 235 -15.28 -13.57 4.91
N GLN A 236 -14.18 -13.43 5.66
CA GLN A 236 -13.65 -12.11 6.06
C GLN A 236 -13.32 -11.23 4.86
N LEU A 237 -12.76 -11.82 3.80
CA LEU A 237 -12.48 -11.11 2.55
C LEU A 237 -13.78 -10.65 1.87
N ALA A 238 -14.80 -11.51 1.82
CA ALA A 238 -16.11 -11.17 1.28
C ALA A 238 -16.78 -10.03 2.07
N CYS A 239 -16.70 -10.03 3.41
CA CYS A 239 -17.24 -8.94 4.23
C CYS A 239 -16.58 -7.60 3.94
N VAL A 240 -15.25 -7.58 3.77
CA VAL A 240 -14.51 -6.37 3.40
C VAL A 240 -14.90 -5.90 1.98
N PHE A 241 -15.06 -6.83 1.05
CA PHE A 241 -15.50 -6.52 -0.31
C PHE A 241 -16.90 -5.87 -0.31
N GLU A 242 -17.88 -6.47 0.37
CA GLU A 242 -19.24 -5.95 0.47
C GLU A 242 -19.29 -4.56 1.12
N TYR A 243 -18.47 -4.35 2.16
CA TYR A 243 -18.29 -3.05 2.78
C TYR A 243 -17.77 -1.99 1.79
N LEU A 244 -16.69 -2.30 1.07
CA LEU A 244 -16.10 -1.39 0.08
C LEU A 244 -17.09 -1.11 -1.06
N GLU A 245 -17.79 -2.14 -1.53
CA GLU A 245 -18.83 -1.98 -2.56
C GLU A 245 -19.96 -1.08 -2.08
N THR A 246 -20.42 -1.25 -0.84
CA THR A 246 -21.49 -0.41 -0.26
C THR A 246 -21.06 1.05 -0.20
N ASN A 247 -19.86 1.33 0.32
CA ASN A 247 -19.32 2.68 0.41
C ASN A 247 -19.18 3.34 -0.97
N ILE A 248 -18.70 2.58 -1.96
CA ILE A 248 -18.52 3.08 -3.32
C ILE A 248 -19.87 3.29 -4.02
N SER A 249 -20.84 2.40 -3.80
CA SER A 249 -22.17 2.45 -4.43
C SER A 249 -22.91 3.76 -4.18
N VAL A 250 -22.72 4.39 -3.02
CA VAL A 250 -23.34 5.70 -2.69
C VAL A 250 -22.94 6.77 -3.71
N TYR A 251 -21.63 6.90 -3.98
CA TYR A 251 -21.11 7.88 -4.94
C TYR A 251 -21.53 7.55 -6.36
N PHE A 252 -21.61 6.26 -6.70
CA PHE A 252 -22.09 5.83 -8.02
C PHE A 252 -23.55 6.15 -8.25
N ASN A 253 -24.41 5.90 -7.25
CA ASN A 253 -25.82 6.24 -7.34
C ASN A 253 -26.01 7.76 -7.47
N ASP A 254 -25.16 8.55 -6.80
CA ASP A 254 -25.17 10.01 -6.93
C ASP A 254 -24.75 10.45 -8.34
N VAL A 255 -23.64 9.94 -8.88
CA VAL A 255 -23.23 10.22 -10.27
C VAL A 255 -24.31 9.80 -11.25
N ALA A 256 -24.85 8.59 -11.12
CA ALA A 256 -25.82 8.06 -12.06
C ALA A 256 -27.17 8.79 -12.03
N SER A 257 -27.57 9.33 -10.87
CA SER A 257 -28.79 10.13 -10.74
C SER A 257 -28.66 11.54 -11.32
N HIS A 258 -27.44 12.08 -11.44
CA HIS A 258 -27.19 13.43 -11.91
C HIS A 258 -26.53 13.51 -13.29
N ASP A 259 -25.92 12.42 -13.77
CA ASP A 259 -25.21 12.39 -15.05
C ASP A 259 -26.13 11.94 -16.20
N ILE A 260 -26.53 12.94 -17.00
CA ILE A 260 -27.32 12.77 -18.23
C ILE A 260 -26.62 11.81 -19.20
N GLU A 261 -25.29 11.76 -19.19
CA GLU A 261 -24.51 10.88 -20.05
C GLU A 261 -24.63 9.42 -19.62
N TRP A 262 -24.73 9.13 -18.32
CA TRP A 262 -24.97 7.77 -17.81
C TRP A 262 -26.40 7.31 -18.11
N GLY A 263 -27.40 8.18 -17.89
CA GLY A 263 -28.79 7.92 -18.29
C GLY A 263 -28.95 7.70 -19.79
N ARG A 264 -28.28 8.51 -20.62
CA ARG A 264 -28.23 8.35 -22.09
C ARG A 264 -27.54 7.05 -22.52
N ARG A 265 -26.62 6.52 -21.71
CA ARG A 265 -25.86 5.28 -21.99
C ARG A 265 -26.53 4.02 -21.46
N GLN A 266 -27.66 4.13 -20.74
CA GLN A 266 -28.41 2.99 -20.19
C GLN A 266 -27.51 2.00 -19.44
N VAL A 267 -26.54 2.53 -18.69
CA VAL A 267 -25.73 1.68 -17.81
C VAL A 267 -26.69 1.10 -16.77
N ASP A 268 -26.81 -0.22 -16.67
CA ASP A 268 -27.63 -0.81 -15.61
C ASP A 268 -26.84 -0.78 -14.31
N TRP A 269 -27.20 0.16 -13.42
CA TRP A 269 -26.55 0.35 -12.11
C TRP A 269 -27.47 0.05 -10.94
N VAL A 270 -28.74 -0.27 -11.21
CA VAL A 270 -29.79 -0.40 -10.18
C VAL A 270 -29.88 -1.84 -9.68
N GLU A 271 -29.63 -2.83 -10.53
CA GLU A 271 -29.61 -4.23 -10.11
C GLU A 271 -28.26 -4.62 -9.50
N PRO A 272 -28.20 -4.99 -8.20
CA PRO A 272 -26.99 -5.43 -7.52
C PRO A 272 -26.69 -6.88 -7.90
N THR A 273 -26.65 -7.20 -9.19
CA THR A 273 -26.18 -8.50 -9.65
C THR A 273 -24.66 -8.45 -9.82
N VAL A 274 -24.02 -9.60 -9.61
CA VAL A 274 -22.57 -9.87 -9.63
C VAL A 274 -21.87 -9.45 -10.94
N ALA A 275 -22.61 -8.90 -11.91
CA ALA A 275 -22.22 -8.65 -13.28
C ALA A 275 -22.28 -7.17 -13.68
N ILE A 276 -22.03 -6.22 -12.75
CA ILE A 276 -21.65 -4.84 -13.14
C ILE A 276 -20.12 -4.70 -13.06
N PRO A 277 -19.39 -5.10 -14.11
CA PRO A 277 -17.94 -5.09 -14.14
C PRO A 277 -17.31 -3.69 -13.98
N HIS A 278 -18.07 -2.61 -14.20
CA HIS A 278 -17.63 -1.24 -13.86
C HIS A 278 -17.49 -1.02 -12.34
N ARG A 279 -18.35 -1.62 -11.52
CA ARG A 279 -18.24 -1.58 -10.05
C ARG A 279 -17.05 -2.41 -9.58
N GLN A 280 -16.88 -3.61 -10.11
CA GLN A 280 -15.72 -4.46 -9.79
C GLN A 280 -14.39 -3.82 -10.18
N PHE A 281 -14.33 -3.15 -11.34
CA PHE A 281 -13.17 -2.37 -11.77
C PHE A 281 -12.83 -1.28 -10.76
N LEU A 282 -13.80 -0.43 -10.38
CA LEU A 282 -13.53 0.68 -9.46
C LEU A 282 -13.27 0.21 -8.03
N VAL A 283 -13.93 -0.84 -7.54
CA VAL A 283 -13.61 -1.50 -6.25
C VAL A 283 -12.18 -2.06 -6.27
N SER A 284 -11.75 -2.65 -7.38
CA SER A 284 -10.38 -3.12 -7.59
C SER A 284 -9.36 -1.98 -7.77
N TRP A 285 -9.82 -0.80 -8.18
CA TRP A 285 -9.01 0.39 -8.42
C TRP A 285 -8.89 1.30 -7.19
N PHE A 286 -9.89 1.34 -6.32
CA PHE A 286 -10.03 2.31 -5.22
C PHE A 286 -8.91 2.21 -4.16
N MET A 287 -8.40 1.00 -3.92
CA MET A 287 -7.22 0.80 -3.08
C MET A 287 -5.90 0.70 -3.87
N CYS A 288 -5.98 0.90 -5.20
CA CYS A 288 -4.84 0.94 -6.12
C CYS A 288 -4.56 2.39 -6.60
N PRO A 289 -4.38 3.39 -5.71
CA PRO A 289 -4.04 4.72 -6.16
C PRO A 289 -2.57 4.74 -6.57
N GLU A 290 -2.33 4.78 -7.88
CA GLU A 290 -1.10 5.30 -8.48
C GLU A 290 0.19 4.54 -8.13
N PHE A 291 0.34 3.30 -8.62
CA PHE A 291 1.67 2.78 -8.94
C PHE A 291 2.20 3.30 -10.29
N SER A 292 1.53 4.28 -10.92
CA SER A 292 1.88 4.80 -12.24
C SER A 292 1.91 6.33 -12.29
N CYS A 293 2.53 6.98 -11.31
CA CYS A 293 3.03 8.34 -11.47
C CYS A 293 4.56 8.35 -11.61
N THR A 294 5.11 7.59 -12.57
CA THR A 294 6.42 7.88 -13.20
C THR A 294 6.68 6.91 -14.37
N THR A 295 5.99 7.07 -15.49
CA THR A 295 6.53 6.75 -16.83
C THR A 295 5.78 7.59 -17.87
N LEU A 296 5.85 8.92 -17.73
CA LEU A 296 5.78 9.78 -18.91
C LEU A 296 7.06 9.52 -19.71
N SER A 297 6.99 8.55 -20.62
CA SER A 297 7.91 8.47 -21.74
C SER A 297 7.79 9.78 -22.52
N PRO A 298 8.88 10.54 -22.73
CA PRO A 298 8.83 11.69 -23.61
C PRO A 298 8.56 11.17 -25.03
N SER A 299 7.48 11.67 -25.60
CA SER A 299 7.13 11.63 -27.01
C SER A 299 8.36 11.53 -27.92
N SER A 300 8.44 10.47 -28.70
CA SER A 300 9.30 10.41 -29.88
C SER A 300 8.83 11.49 -30.87
N GLY A 301 9.48 12.64 -30.79
CA GLY A 301 9.47 13.64 -31.84
C GLY A 301 10.10 13.05 -33.09
N LYS A 302 9.37 13.18 -34.20
CA LYS A 302 9.87 12.98 -35.55
C LYS A 302 11.10 13.88 -35.77
N CYS A 303 12.21 13.27 -36.14
CA CYS A 303 13.15 13.64 -37.19
C CYS A 303 13.88 12.36 -37.61
#